data_AF-A0A351R8F0-F1
#
_entry.id   AF-A0A351R8F0-F1
#
_cell.length_a   1.000
_cell.length_b   1.000
_cell.length_c   1.000
_cell.angle_alpha   90.00
_cell.angle_beta   90.00
_cell.angle_gamma   90.00
#
_symmetry.space_group_name_H-M   'P 1'
#
loop_
_entity.id
_entity.type
_entity.pdbx_description
1 polymer ?
#
loop_
_entity_poly.entity_id
_entity_poly.type
_entity_poly.pdbx_seq_one_letter_code
_entity_poly.pdbx_strand_id
1 'polypeptide(L)' 'SRLQMLILDEADRMLDMGFLPDVERICEQLSAERQTLLFSATLDG' A
#
# COMPACT_ATOMS: atom_id res chain seq x y z
N SER A 1 6.68 -16.69 2.64
CA SER A 1 6.41 -15.53 3.51
C SER A 1 5.22 -15.87 4.40
N ARG A 2 5.20 -15.45 5.68
CA ARG A 2 4.07 -15.64 6.61
C ARG A 2 3.23 -14.36 6.77
N LEU A 3 3.41 -13.38 5.87
CA LEU A 3 2.70 -12.11 5.97
C LEU A 3 1.21 -12.33 5.69
N GLN A 4 0.37 -12.03 6.68
CA GLN A 4 -1.08 -12.18 6.60
C GLN A 4 -1.81 -10.85 6.38
N MET A 5 -1.17 -9.73 6.71
CA MET A 5 -1.77 -8.40 6.62
C MET A 5 -0.76 -7.36 6.14
N LEU A 6 -1.20 -6.47 5.26
CA LEU A 6 -0.49 -5.28 4.81
C LEU A 6 -1.34 -4.04 5.14
N ILE A 7 -0.75 -3.05 5.80
CA ILE A 7 -1.41 -1.79 6.11
C ILE A 7 -0.62 -0.68 5.42
N LEU A 8 -1.30 0.10 4.60
CA LEU A 8 -0.77 1.31 3.97
C LEU A 8 -1.42 2.51 4.65
N ASP A 9 -0.62 3.38 5.25
CA ASP A 9 -1.07 4.59 5.95
C ASP A 9 -0.59 5.84 5.21
N GLU A 10 -1.33 6.95 5.32
CA GLU A 10 -1.12 8.18 4.54
C GLU A 10 -0.99 7.91 3.03
N ALA A 11 -1.89 7.08 2.48
CA ALA A 11 -1.81 6.66 1.08
C ALA A 11 -1.89 7.84 0.08
N ASP A 12 -2.69 8.85 0.37
CA ASP A 12 -2.72 10.14 -0.34
C ASP A 12 -1.33 10.79 -0.42
N ARG A 13 -0.62 10.91 0.71
CA ARG A 13 0.72 11.51 0.74
C ARG A 13 1.75 10.66 0.02
N MET A 14 1.65 9.33 0.10
CA MET A 14 2.53 8.44 -0.64
C MET A 14 2.37 8.64 -2.16
N LEU A 15 1.15 8.89 -2.65
CA LEU A 15 0.91 9.23 -4.05
C LEU A 15 1.51 10.60 -4.40
N ASP A 16 1.29 11.62 -3.57
CA ASP A 16 1.83 12.98 -3.77
C ASP A 16 3.37 13.00 -3.80
N MET A 17 4.00 12.17 -2.97
CA MET A 17 5.47 12.02 -2.92
C MET A 17 6.03 11.18 -4.09
N GLY A 18 5.16 10.57 -4.91
CA GLY A 18 5.56 9.73 -6.04
C GLY A 18 6.02 8.34 -5.64
N PHE A 19 5.63 7.83 -4.46
CA PHE A 19 6.00 6.49 -3.98
C PHE A 19 5.17 5.35 -4.57
N LEU A 20 4.22 5.64 -5.46
CA LEU A 20 3.40 4.61 -6.09
C LEU A 20 4.23 3.47 -6.72
N PRO A 21 5.28 3.73 -7.52
CA PRO A 21 6.07 2.65 -8.13
C PRO A 21 6.78 1.77 -7.09
N ASP A 22 7.22 2.36 -5.98
CA ASP A 22 7.89 1.63 -4.90
C ASP A 22 6.88 0.76 -4.12
N VAL A 23 5.69 1.28 -3.85
CA VAL A 23 4.60 0.54 -3.19
C VAL A 23 4.14 -0.63 -4.07
N GLU A 24 3.99 -0.43 -5.38
CA GLU A 24 3.66 -1.49 -6.33
C GLU A 24 4.72 -2.60 -6.31
N ARG A 25 5.99 -2.21 -6.40
CA ARG A 25 7.12 -3.16 -6.37
C ARG A 25 7.19 -3.94 -5.06
N ILE A 26 6.90 -3.32 -3.93
CA ILE A 26 6.78 -4.02 -2.64
C ILE A 26 5.59 -4.99 -2.70
N CYS A 27 4.42 -4.54 -3.13
CA CYS A 27 3.21 -5.35 -3.22
C CYS A 27 3.37 -6.60 -4.08
N GLU A 28 4.14 -6.53 -5.17
CA GLU A 28 4.46 -7.64 -6.06
C GLU A 28 5.34 -8.71 -5.38
N GLN A 29 6.22 -8.32 -4.46
CA GLN A 29 7.09 -9.24 -3.72
C GLN A 29 6.38 -9.91 -2.53
N LEU A 30 5.21 -9.39 -2.13
CA LEU A 30 4.44 -9.90 -1.02
C LEU A 30 3.48 -11.03 -1.45
N SER A 31 3.22 -11.97 -0.54
CA SER A 31 2.28 -13.08 -0.77
C SER A 31 0.89 -12.58 -1.13
N ALA A 32 0.28 -13.13 -2.19
CA ALA A 32 -1.09 -12.78 -2.59
C ALA A 32 -2.13 -13.18 -1.54
N GLU A 33 -1.85 -14.21 -0.73
CA GLU A 33 -2.66 -14.59 0.42
C GLU A 33 -2.37 -13.64 1.60
N ARG A 34 -2.90 -12.42 1.51
CA ARG A 34 -2.83 -11.39 2.56
C ARG A 34 -4.08 -10.50 2.51
N GLN A 35 -4.50 -10.00 3.66
CA GLN A 35 -5.45 -8.90 3.75
C GLN A 35 -4.72 -7.57 3.58
N THR A 36 -5.25 -6.64 2.78
CA THR A 36 -4.68 -5.29 2.64
C THR A 36 -5.67 -4.25 3.15
N LEU A 37 -5.18 -3.33 3.99
CA LEU A 37 -5.91 -2.19 4.51
C LEU A 37 -5.21 -0.91 4.03
N LEU A 38 -6.00 0.09 3.63
CA LEU A 38 -5.51 1.38 3.18
C LEU A 38 -6.18 2.47 4.03
N PHE A 39 -5.35 3.28 4.66
CA PHE A 39 -5.74 4.47 5.41
C PHE A 39 -5.27 5.70 4.64
N SER A 40 -6.20 6.63 4.45
CA SER A 40 -5.95 7.89 3.75
C SER A 40 -6.82 8.97 4.37
N ALA A 41 -6.31 10.19 4.48
CA ALA A 41 -7.08 11.31 5.00
C ALA A 41 -8.07 11.82 3.93
N THR A 42 -7.71 11.69 2.66
CA THR A 42 -8.58 11.97 1.52
C THR A 42 -8.67 10.77 0.58
N LEU A 43 -9.82 10.62 -0.07
CA LEU A 43 -10.06 9.66 -1.16
C LEU A 43 -10.43 10.47 -2.40
N ASP A 44 -9.56 11.40 -2.79
CA ASP A 44 -9.79 12.19 -3.99
C ASP A 44 -9.12 11.48 -5.16
N GLY A 45 -9.95 10.91 -6.02
CA GLY A 45 -9.63 10.36 -7.33
C GLY A 45 -10.62 10.87 -8.37
#